data_AF-A0A933AST1-F1
#
_entry.id   AF-A0A933AST1-F1
#
_cell.length_a   1.000
_cell.length_b   1.000
_cell.length_c   1.000
_cell.angle_alpha   90.00
_cell.angle_beta   90.00
_cell.angle_gamma   90.00
#
_symmetry.space_group_name_H-M   'P 1'
#
loop_
_entity.id
_entity.type
_entity.pdbx_description
1 polymer ?
#
loop_
_entity_poly.entity_id
_entity_poly.type
_entity_poly.pdbx_seq_one_letter_code
_entity_poly.pdbx_strand_id
1 'polypeptide(L)'
;MRWSSVAVVALVAGMLMGGTFAQETPSSRTATQPAAIGTGFVYQGQIKQGGAPANGSYEFQFSLWNDAAAGSQVGSSQTATLTVADGIFTTQLDFGSVFDGSALWLQIQVRPAGSTTYTTLSPRQAIAAVPYATYATTAQRRVSGTCAVGSTIRAINADGTVVCDPPTTLYYPLLQAQSLDMGAVDIGLKGFSGGFTDGRYGYFVPNNNAFGISGNVSRLDLQNLAPSGVTSLDLAASDRFLKGFEGGFTDGRYGYFVPNYNDSYSGNVARVDLQNFAASGYTDLNLTAVDGSLKGFQGGFTDGRYGYFVPFSSSATAISGKVARVDLQNFGAVGVTALDLAAVDGYLVGFRGGFTDGRYGYFVPNFTGSVLSGKVARVDLQNFTASGVTALDLAAVDSSLNGFSGAFSDGRYGYLAPYANTSGLSGKVARIQLTSGAGSP
;
A
#
# COMPACT_ATOMS: atom_id res chain seq x y z
N MET A 1 0.79 -46.30 56.99
CA MET A 1 0.50 -46.75 55.61
C MET A 1 1.10 -45.72 54.65
N ARG A 2 1.98 -46.12 53.73
CA ARG A 2 2.69 -45.20 52.81
C ARG A 2 2.04 -45.25 51.42
N TRP A 3 1.77 -44.08 50.82
CA TRP A 3 1.18 -43.87 49.50
C TRP A 3 2.24 -43.22 48.57
N SER A 4 2.27 -43.58 47.28
CA SER A 4 3.18 -42.96 46.29
C SER A 4 2.59 -42.98 44.86
N SER A 5 2.95 -41.99 44.02
CA SER A 5 2.34 -41.67 42.70
C SER A 5 3.38 -41.62 41.56
N VAL A 6 2.99 -41.96 40.31
CA VAL A 6 3.80 -41.87 39.06
C VAL A 6 2.91 -41.31 37.92
N ALA A 7 3.47 -40.54 36.98
CA ALA A 7 2.74 -39.88 35.87
C ALA A 7 3.12 -40.40 34.47
N VAL A 8 2.17 -40.38 33.52
CA VAL A 8 2.34 -40.65 32.07
C VAL A 8 1.51 -39.63 31.27
N VAL A 9 2.06 -39.04 30.20
CA VAL A 9 1.38 -38.08 29.29
C VAL A 9 1.44 -38.61 27.84
N ALA A 10 0.31 -38.55 27.12
CA ALA A 10 0.22 -38.84 25.68
C ALA A 10 -0.59 -37.76 24.94
N LEU A 11 -0.22 -37.48 23.69
CA LEU A 11 -0.67 -36.37 22.84
C LEU A 11 -1.17 -36.94 21.50
N VAL A 12 -2.35 -36.51 21.01
CA VAL A 12 -2.83 -36.83 19.64
C VAL A 12 -3.57 -35.63 19.05
N ALA A 13 -3.22 -35.31 17.79
CA ALA A 13 -3.81 -34.29 16.93
C ALA A 13 -4.72 -34.92 15.85
N GLY A 14 -5.68 -34.15 15.33
CA GLY A 14 -6.47 -34.52 14.15
C GLY A 14 -7.46 -33.42 13.72
N MET A 15 -7.22 -32.85 12.54
CA MET A 15 -8.02 -31.83 11.84
C MET A 15 -8.80 -32.49 10.69
N LEU A 16 -9.94 -31.91 10.27
CA LEU A 16 -10.49 -31.74 8.89
C LEU A 16 -12.01 -31.45 8.99
N MET A 17 -12.45 -30.20 8.70
CA MET A 17 -12.98 -29.67 7.43
C MET A 17 -14.34 -30.24 6.98
N GLY A 18 -15.36 -29.37 7.02
CA GLY A 18 -16.61 -29.50 6.27
C GLY A 18 -17.12 -28.10 5.92
N GLY A 19 -17.09 -27.76 4.63
CA GLY A 19 -17.59 -26.49 4.10
C GLY A 19 -18.96 -26.66 3.47
N THR A 20 -19.84 -25.67 3.66
CA THR A 20 -21.02 -25.43 2.82
C THR A 20 -21.22 -23.93 2.68
N PHE A 21 -21.45 -23.48 1.44
CA PHE A 21 -21.63 -22.09 1.06
C PHE A 21 -23.03 -21.57 1.43
N ALA A 22 -23.10 -20.39 2.04
CA ALA A 22 -24.30 -19.56 2.12
C ALA A 22 -23.94 -18.09 1.92
N GLN A 23 -24.80 -17.42 1.16
CA GLN A 23 -24.66 -16.12 0.50
C GLN A 23 -24.68 -14.93 1.49
N GLU A 24 -23.73 -13.98 1.36
CA GLU A 24 -23.60 -12.82 2.25
C GLU A 24 -24.64 -11.72 1.96
N THR A 25 -25.30 -11.26 3.03
CA THR A 25 -25.96 -9.95 3.12
C THR A 25 -25.06 -9.07 4.01
N PRO A 26 -24.91 -7.75 3.80
CA PRO A 26 -23.91 -6.99 4.53
C PRO A 26 -24.35 -6.78 5.98
N SER A 27 -23.76 -7.55 6.90
CA SER A 27 -23.91 -7.34 8.35
C SER A 27 -22.79 -6.47 8.90
N SER A 28 -23.19 -5.42 9.60
CA SER A 28 -22.37 -4.58 10.47
C SER A 28 -21.46 -5.44 11.36
N ARG A 29 -20.14 -5.27 11.26
CA ARG A 29 -19.18 -5.98 12.12
C ARG A 29 -19.26 -5.44 13.55
N THR A 30 -20.05 -6.07 14.40
CA THR A 30 -19.83 -6.03 15.84
C THR A 30 -18.64 -6.94 16.13
N ALA A 31 -17.54 -6.40 16.64
CA ALA A 31 -16.41 -7.20 17.07
C ALA A 31 -16.86 -8.06 18.26
N THR A 32 -17.03 -9.36 18.05
CA THR A 32 -17.24 -10.32 19.13
C THR A 32 -15.92 -10.46 19.88
N GLN A 33 -15.87 -9.95 21.10
CA GLN A 33 -14.77 -10.18 22.04
C GLN A 33 -14.60 -11.70 22.23
N PRO A 34 -13.39 -12.25 22.07
CA PRO A 34 -13.16 -13.66 22.32
C PRO A 34 -13.52 -13.99 23.77
N ALA A 35 -14.15 -15.15 24.00
CA ALA A 35 -14.49 -15.62 25.33
C ALA A 35 -13.22 -15.66 26.20
N ALA A 36 -13.30 -15.11 27.41
CA ALA A 36 -12.20 -15.16 28.36
C ALA A 36 -11.83 -16.62 28.65
N ILE A 37 -10.55 -16.96 28.48
CA ILE A 37 -10.03 -18.27 28.89
C ILE A 37 -10.09 -18.31 30.43
N GLY A 38 -10.77 -19.31 31.00
CA GLY A 38 -10.85 -19.49 32.46
C GLY A 38 -9.48 -19.84 33.07
N THR A 39 -9.31 -19.64 34.38
CA THR A 39 -8.05 -19.85 35.12
C THR A 39 -7.84 -21.29 35.59
N GLY A 40 -8.82 -22.18 35.38
CA GLY A 40 -8.76 -23.57 35.79
C GLY A 40 -7.91 -24.47 34.88
N PHE A 41 -7.39 -25.56 35.45
CA PHE A 41 -6.68 -26.62 34.74
C PHE A 41 -7.16 -28.00 35.17
N VAL A 42 -7.02 -28.98 34.28
CA VAL A 42 -7.34 -30.39 34.58
C VAL A 42 -6.13 -31.03 35.26
N TYR A 43 -6.37 -31.68 36.39
CA TYR A 43 -5.38 -32.46 37.13
C TYR A 43 -5.80 -33.93 37.17
N GLN A 44 -4.89 -34.83 36.79
CA GLN A 44 -5.06 -36.27 36.93
C GLN A 44 -3.95 -36.82 37.84
N GLY A 45 -4.34 -37.63 38.82
CA GLY A 45 -3.41 -38.24 39.77
C GLY A 45 -3.68 -39.72 39.98
N GLN A 46 -2.67 -40.43 40.52
CA GLN A 46 -2.80 -41.80 40.98
C GLN A 46 -2.57 -41.90 42.49
N ILE A 47 -3.46 -42.61 43.20
CA ILE A 47 -3.31 -42.97 44.60
C ILE A 47 -3.25 -44.50 44.78
N LYS A 48 -2.33 -44.98 45.62
CA LYS A 48 -2.13 -46.40 45.95
C LYS A 48 -2.23 -46.67 47.46
N GLN A 49 -3.16 -47.53 47.87
CA GLN A 49 -3.30 -47.97 49.25
C GLN A 49 -2.47 -49.22 49.51
N GLY A 50 -1.47 -49.14 50.38
CA GLY A 50 -0.63 -50.30 50.72
C GLY A 50 0.13 -50.88 49.51
N GLY A 51 0.42 -50.06 48.50
CA GLY A 51 1.10 -50.46 47.26
C GLY A 51 0.16 -50.88 46.12
N ALA A 52 -1.11 -51.18 46.40
CA ALA A 52 -2.12 -51.49 45.39
C ALA A 52 -2.92 -50.23 44.97
N PRO A 53 -3.40 -50.12 43.72
CA PRO A 53 -4.26 -49.02 43.31
C PRO A 53 -5.53 -48.94 44.17
N ALA A 54 -5.89 -47.74 44.62
CA ALA A 54 -7.08 -47.53 45.44
C ALA A 54 -8.36 -47.47 44.60
N ASN A 55 -9.50 -47.83 45.19
CA ASN A 55 -10.82 -47.82 44.53
C ASN A 55 -11.89 -47.30 45.48
N GLY A 56 -12.86 -46.53 44.97
CA GLY A 56 -14.00 -46.03 45.74
C GLY A 56 -14.07 -44.51 45.82
N SER A 57 -14.92 -43.98 46.69
CA SER A 57 -15.11 -42.53 46.87
C SER A 57 -14.13 -41.97 47.89
N TYR A 58 -13.43 -40.90 47.52
CA TYR A 58 -12.45 -40.21 48.37
C TYR A 58 -12.72 -38.71 48.37
N GLU A 59 -12.45 -38.08 49.51
CA GLU A 59 -12.45 -36.63 49.65
C GLU A 59 -11.01 -36.12 49.57
N PHE A 60 -10.81 -35.13 48.72
CA PHE A 60 -9.52 -34.51 48.45
C PHE A 60 -9.52 -33.05 48.88
N GLN A 61 -8.38 -32.59 49.39
CA GLN A 61 -8.03 -31.18 49.53
C GLN A 61 -6.76 -30.89 48.74
N PHE A 62 -6.83 -29.86 47.90
CA PHE A 62 -5.75 -29.38 47.07
C PHE A 62 -5.36 -27.97 47.52
N SER A 63 -4.07 -27.73 47.73
CA SER A 63 -3.54 -26.40 48.08
C SER A 63 -2.24 -26.13 47.33
N LEU A 64 -2.01 -24.87 46.98
CA LEU A 64 -0.76 -24.44 46.35
C LEU A 64 0.20 -23.86 47.37
N TRP A 65 1.48 -24.11 47.17
CA TRP A 65 2.56 -23.66 48.04
C TRP A 65 3.70 -23.07 47.22
N ASN A 66 4.39 -22.08 47.77
CA ASN A 66 5.52 -21.42 47.11
C ASN A 66 6.87 -22.11 47.32
N ASP A 67 6.88 -23.31 47.92
CA ASP A 67 8.08 -24.15 48.07
C ASP A 67 7.72 -25.65 48.09
N ALA A 68 8.67 -26.49 47.66
CA ALA A 68 8.50 -27.93 47.50
C ALA A 68 8.28 -28.70 48.81
N ALA A 69 8.79 -28.19 49.95
CA ALA A 69 8.74 -28.85 51.24
C ALA A 69 8.34 -27.91 52.40
N ALA A 70 8.74 -26.65 52.34
CA ALA A 70 8.45 -25.60 53.32
C ALA A 70 7.53 -24.53 52.73
N GLY A 71 7.62 -23.27 53.18
CA GLY A 71 6.92 -22.14 52.57
C GLY A 71 5.51 -21.88 53.09
N SER A 72 4.78 -21.04 52.36
CA SER A 72 3.42 -20.57 52.68
C SER A 72 2.44 -20.97 51.60
N GLN A 73 1.19 -21.19 52.00
CA GLN A 73 0.11 -21.46 51.06
C GLN A 73 -0.18 -20.22 50.19
N VAL A 74 -0.43 -20.46 48.91
CA VAL A 74 -0.82 -19.45 47.91
C VAL A 74 -2.27 -19.74 47.47
N GLY A 75 -3.17 -18.79 47.68
CA GLY A 75 -4.60 -18.95 47.37
C GLY A 75 -5.37 -19.86 48.32
N SER A 76 -6.67 -20.03 48.07
CA SER A 76 -7.56 -20.88 48.88
C SER A 76 -7.41 -22.35 48.52
N SER A 77 -7.65 -23.23 49.49
CA SER A 77 -7.72 -24.68 49.22
C SER A 77 -8.98 -25.02 48.43
N GLN A 78 -8.85 -25.94 47.47
CA GLN A 78 -9.96 -26.53 46.73
C GLN A 78 -10.29 -27.90 47.32
N THR A 79 -11.58 -28.19 47.52
CA THR A 79 -12.03 -29.48 48.03
C THR A 79 -12.92 -30.18 47.02
N ALA A 80 -12.78 -31.51 46.89
CA ALA A 80 -13.56 -32.30 45.95
C ALA A 80 -13.78 -33.72 46.46
N THR A 81 -15.00 -34.22 46.32
CA THR A 81 -15.31 -35.64 46.49
C THR A 81 -15.22 -36.32 45.13
N LEU A 82 -14.25 -37.20 44.96
CA LEU A 82 -13.92 -37.83 43.68
C LEU A 82 -14.04 -39.35 43.79
N THR A 83 -14.58 -39.96 42.74
CA THR A 83 -14.49 -41.42 42.58
C THR A 83 -13.11 -41.77 42.03
N VAL A 84 -12.41 -42.67 42.72
CA VAL A 84 -11.12 -43.20 42.33
C VAL A 84 -11.34 -44.60 41.76
N ALA A 85 -10.84 -44.84 40.55
CA ALA A 85 -10.93 -46.14 39.86
C ALA A 85 -9.54 -46.55 39.40
N ASP A 86 -9.11 -47.76 39.74
CA ASP A 86 -7.76 -48.29 39.48
C ASP A 86 -6.64 -47.33 39.92
N GLY A 87 -6.89 -46.66 41.06
CA GLY A 87 -6.02 -45.65 41.64
C GLY A 87 -6.07 -44.29 40.95
N ILE A 88 -6.73 -44.13 39.81
CA ILE A 88 -6.75 -42.90 39.03
C ILE A 88 -7.94 -42.02 39.42
N PHE A 89 -7.71 -40.71 39.46
CA PHE A 89 -8.75 -39.69 39.56
C PHE A 89 -8.41 -38.50 38.65
N THR A 90 -9.44 -37.80 38.21
CA THR A 90 -9.32 -36.56 37.44
C THR A 90 -10.23 -35.50 38.04
N THR A 91 -9.74 -34.26 38.13
CA THR A 91 -10.52 -33.11 38.63
C THR A 91 -10.09 -31.84 37.93
N GLN A 92 -10.97 -30.85 37.89
CA GLN A 92 -10.63 -29.50 37.45
C GLN A 92 -10.31 -28.64 38.69
N LEU A 93 -9.12 -28.05 38.71
CA LEU A 93 -8.67 -27.18 39.79
C LEU A 93 -8.63 -25.74 39.29
N ASP A 94 -9.19 -24.82 40.05
CA ASP A 94 -9.12 -23.39 39.77
C ASP A 94 -8.76 -22.64 41.06
N PHE A 95 -7.54 -22.11 41.11
CA PHE A 95 -7.05 -21.32 42.23
C PHE A 95 -7.18 -19.80 41.98
N GLY A 96 -7.88 -19.42 40.90
CA GLY A 96 -7.98 -18.04 40.44
C GLY A 96 -6.67 -17.50 39.85
N SER A 97 -6.51 -16.19 39.91
CA SER A 97 -5.35 -15.46 39.35
C SER A 97 -4.13 -15.50 40.28
N VAL A 98 -3.67 -16.71 40.66
CA VAL A 98 -2.48 -16.90 41.52
C VAL A 98 -1.21 -17.27 40.75
N PHE A 99 -1.33 -17.54 39.45
CA PHE A 99 -0.22 -17.91 38.59
C PHE A 99 0.40 -16.65 37.96
N ASP A 100 1.42 -16.10 38.61
CA ASP A 100 2.13 -14.88 38.20
C ASP A 100 3.50 -15.12 37.54
N GLY A 101 3.85 -16.39 37.32
CA GLY A 101 5.16 -16.82 36.81
C GLY A 101 6.11 -17.36 37.89
N SER A 102 5.75 -17.24 39.17
CA SER A 102 6.49 -17.87 40.27
C SER A 102 6.29 -19.39 40.29
N ALA A 103 7.31 -20.13 40.75
CA ALA A 103 7.21 -21.58 40.92
C ALA A 103 6.21 -21.92 42.04
N LEU A 104 5.28 -22.85 41.76
CA LEU A 104 4.26 -23.31 42.70
C LEU A 104 4.21 -24.84 42.76
N TRP A 105 3.88 -25.37 43.94
CA TRP A 105 3.78 -26.80 44.23
C TRP A 105 2.40 -27.15 44.78
N LEU A 106 1.78 -28.19 44.20
CA LEU A 106 0.50 -28.74 44.61
C LEU A 106 0.69 -29.73 45.76
N GLN A 107 0.08 -29.43 46.91
CA GLN A 107 -0.08 -30.36 48.02
C GLN A 107 -1.46 -31.01 47.94
N ILE A 108 -1.50 -32.33 48.10
CA ILE A 108 -2.72 -33.13 48.05
C ILE A 108 -2.90 -33.81 49.39
N GLN A 109 -4.08 -33.65 49.96
CA GLN A 109 -4.51 -34.39 51.15
C GLN A 109 -5.73 -35.22 50.77
N VAL A 110 -5.76 -36.48 51.17
CA VAL A 110 -6.80 -37.42 50.78
C VAL A 110 -7.31 -38.22 51.98
N ARG A 111 -8.61 -38.51 51.99
CA ARG A 111 -9.23 -39.46 52.91
C ARG A 111 -10.33 -40.27 52.22
N PRO A 112 -10.59 -41.53 52.62
CA PRO A 112 -11.83 -42.21 52.21
C PRO A 112 -13.05 -41.38 52.61
N ALA A 113 -14.09 -41.35 51.77
CA ALA A 113 -15.31 -40.62 52.07
C ALA A 113 -15.91 -41.10 53.42
N GLY A 114 -16.27 -40.15 54.29
CA GLY A 114 -16.76 -40.44 55.64
C GLY A 114 -15.68 -40.67 56.72
N SER A 115 -14.39 -40.70 56.36
CA SER A 115 -13.29 -40.66 57.34
C SER A 115 -13.15 -39.26 57.95
N THR A 116 -12.62 -39.15 59.17
CA THR A 116 -12.36 -37.86 59.83
C THR A 116 -10.95 -37.31 59.57
N THR A 117 -9.99 -38.16 59.19
CA THR A 117 -8.57 -37.78 59.11
C THR A 117 -8.05 -37.77 57.68
N TYR A 118 -7.45 -36.66 57.27
CA TYR A 118 -6.73 -36.51 56.00
C TYR A 118 -5.30 -37.06 56.08
N THR A 119 -4.87 -37.72 55.01
CA THR A 119 -3.47 -38.11 54.80
C THR A 119 -2.84 -37.17 53.77
N THR A 120 -1.75 -36.50 54.14
CA THR A 120 -0.97 -35.68 53.20
C THR A 120 -0.08 -36.56 52.31
N LEU A 121 -0.17 -36.37 51.00
CA LEU A 121 0.68 -37.02 50.01
C LEU A 121 1.96 -36.20 49.83
N SER A 122 3.12 -36.85 49.97
CA SER A 122 4.44 -36.23 49.87
C SER A 122 5.32 -36.97 48.85
N PRO A 123 6.18 -36.27 48.08
CA PRO A 123 6.42 -34.82 48.09
C PRO A 123 5.31 -34.02 47.38
N ARG A 124 5.29 -32.69 47.58
CA ARG A 124 4.43 -31.81 46.79
C ARG A 124 4.84 -31.86 45.31
N GLN A 125 3.88 -31.71 44.42
CA GLN A 125 4.11 -31.83 42.99
C GLN A 125 4.31 -30.45 42.37
N ALA A 126 5.43 -30.23 41.68
CA ALA A 126 5.65 -28.98 40.95
C ALA A 126 4.60 -28.82 39.85
N ILE A 127 4.01 -27.64 39.73
CA ILE A 127 3.12 -27.30 38.62
C ILE A 127 4.01 -26.84 37.45
N ALA A 128 4.12 -27.68 36.43
CA ALA A 128 4.87 -27.35 35.22
C ALA A 128 4.11 -26.33 34.36
N ALA A 129 4.83 -25.40 33.74
CA ALA A 129 4.25 -24.46 32.79
C ALA A 129 3.69 -25.24 31.58
N VAL A 130 2.39 -25.07 31.31
CA VAL A 130 1.77 -25.56 30.07
C VAL A 130 2.26 -24.66 28.92
N PRO A 131 2.55 -25.18 27.70
CA PRO A 131 3.13 -24.41 26.60
C PRO A 131 2.40 -23.10 26.24
N TYR A 132 1.10 -22.99 26.52
CA TYR A 132 0.33 -21.77 26.29
C TYR A 132 0.63 -20.64 27.31
N ALA A 133 1.13 -20.95 28.51
CA ALA A 133 1.45 -19.95 29.52
C ALA A 133 2.84 -19.32 29.31
N THR A 134 3.79 -20.06 28.73
CA THR A 134 5.16 -19.56 28.49
C THR A 134 5.23 -18.50 27.39
N TYR A 135 4.24 -18.47 26.48
CA TYR A 135 4.13 -17.47 25.41
C TYR A 135 3.41 -16.17 25.81
N ALA A 136 2.95 -16.04 27.07
CA ALA A 136 2.25 -14.84 27.56
C ALA A 136 3.13 -13.88 28.39
N THR A 137 4.44 -14.10 28.48
CA THR A 137 5.37 -13.20 29.20
C THR A 137 5.66 -11.90 28.43
N THR A 138 5.12 -11.76 27.21
CA THR A 138 5.06 -10.47 26.49
C THR A 138 3.67 -10.25 25.92
N ALA A 139 2.64 -10.36 26.76
CA ALA A 139 1.42 -9.61 26.49
C ALA A 139 1.81 -8.13 26.43
N GLN A 140 1.58 -7.46 25.29
CA GLN A 140 1.95 -6.08 25.06
C GLN A 140 1.56 -5.22 26.28
N ARG A 141 2.58 -4.71 26.98
CA ARG A 141 2.40 -3.85 28.16
C ARG A 141 1.50 -2.69 27.74
N ARG A 142 0.42 -2.45 28.50
CA ARG A 142 -0.63 -1.50 28.14
C ARG A 142 0.00 -0.17 27.69
N VAL A 143 -0.42 0.31 26.52
CA VAL A 143 -0.14 1.67 26.07
C VAL A 143 -0.83 2.62 27.04
N SER A 144 -0.06 3.39 27.82
CA SER A 144 -0.57 4.20 28.93
C SER A 144 -0.86 5.66 28.55
N GLY A 145 -0.66 6.02 27.27
CA GLY A 145 -0.94 7.35 26.75
C GLY A 145 -1.41 7.34 25.30
N THR A 146 -1.91 8.49 24.83
CA THR A 146 -2.25 8.72 23.43
C THR A 146 -1.48 9.94 22.94
N CYS A 147 -1.13 9.96 21.66
CA CYS A 147 -0.64 11.19 21.05
C CYS A 147 -1.77 12.22 20.90
N ALA A 148 -1.40 13.51 20.88
CA ALA A 148 -2.34 14.55 20.51
C ALA A 148 -2.93 14.26 19.11
N VAL A 149 -4.16 14.73 18.87
CA VAL A 149 -4.78 14.62 17.53
C VAL A 149 -3.83 15.25 16.50
N GLY A 150 -3.48 14.50 15.46
CA GLY A 150 -2.56 14.92 14.39
C GLY A 150 -1.11 14.46 14.54
N SER A 151 -0.72 13.94 15.71
CA SER A 151 0.60 13.34 15.96
C SER A 151 0.63 11.84 15.63
N THR A 152 1.82 11.30 15.31
CA THR A 152 2.04 9.85 15.14
C THR A 152 2.84 9.28 16.32
N ILE A 153 2.58 8.02 16.66
CA ILE A 153 3.39 7.29 17.66
C ILE A 153 4.74 6.97 17.03
N ARG A 154 5.81 7.53 17.60
CA ARG A 154 7.19 7.23 17.21
C ARG A 154 7.71 5.98 17.90
N ALA A 155 7.43 5.85 19.20
CA ALA A 155 7.84 4.70 19.99
C ALA A 155 6.88 4.48 21.17
N ILE A 156 6.86 3.26 21.69
CA ILE A 156 6.25 2.92 22.97
C ILE A 156 7.39 2.45 23.87
N ASN A 157 7.63 3.16 24.96
CA ASN A 157 8.70 2.84 25.90
C ASN A 157 8.38 1.55 26.67
N ALA A 158 9.40 0.94 27.26
CA ALA A 158 9.27 -0.28 28.05
C ALA A 158 8.28 -0.14 29.24
N ASP A 159 8.02 1.08 29.71
CA ASP A 159 7.05 1.40 30.77
C ASP A 159 5.61 1.65 30.24
N GLY A 160 5.38 1.55 28.92
CA GLY A 160 4.09 1.76 28.27
C GLY A 160 3.81 3.20 27.85
N THR A 161 4.70 4.16 28.15
CA THR A 161 4.54 5.56 27.72
C THR A 161 4.74 5.70 26.22
N VAL A 162 3.98 6.60 25.60
CA VAL A 162 4.02 6.86 24.16
C VAL A 162 4.93 8.05 23.88
N VAL A 163 5.95 7.83 23.05
CA VAL A 163 6.75 8.91 22.45
C VAL A 163 6.06 9.30 21.16
N CYS A 164 5.58 10.53 21.09
CA CYS A 164 4.92 11.06 19.92
C CYS A 164 5.91 11.83 19.07
N ASP A 165 5.78 11.67 17.76
CA ASP A 165 6.16 12.75 16.87
C ASP A 165 5.17 13.90 17.03
N PRO A 166 5.62 15.17 17.08
CA PRO A 166 4.69 16.28 16.92
C PRO A 166 3.91 16.05 15.62
N PRO A 167 2.69 16.62 15.50
CA PRO A 167 2.03 16.59 14.22
C PRO A 167 3.05 17.11 13.21
N THR A 168 3.43 16.29 12.23
CA THR A 168 3.93 16.86 10.99
C THR A 168 2.74 17.66 10.51
N THR A 169 2.79 18.97 10.74
CA THR A 169 1.74 19.87 10.33
C THR A 169 1.68 19.81 8.81
N LEU A 170 0.92 18.86 8.28
CA LEU A 170 0.11 19.05 7.09
C LEU A 170 -1.18 19.77 7.51
N TYR A 171 -1.09 20.64 8.51
CA TYR A 171 -2.01 21.73 8.70
C TYR A 171 -1.54 22.79 7.70
N TYR A 172 -2.12 22.80 6.51
CA TYR A 172 -2.08 23.94 5.60
C TYR A 172 -3.30 24.81 5.92
N PRO A 173 -3.26 25.70 6.93
CA PRO A 173 -4.00 26.92 6.72
C PRO A 173 -3.37 27.53 5.46
N LEU A 174 -4.15 28.05 4.53
CA LEU A 174 -3.67 28.75 3.33
C LEU A 174 -2.87 30.02 3.74
N LEU A 175 -1.72 29.85 4.41
CA LEU A 175 -0.91 30.90 5.01
C LEU A 175 0.34 31.10 4.14
N GLN A 176 0.32 32.23 3.46
CA GLN A 176 1.36 32.79 2.58
C GLN A 176 1.72 31.90 1.40
N ALA A 177 1.23 32.29 0.22
CA ALA A 177 1.78 31.80 -1.03
C ALA A 177 3.31 32.05 -1.02
N GLN A 178 4.08 30.98 -1.14
CA GLN A 178 5.51 31.07 -1.36
C GLN A 178 5.73 31.20 -2.87
N SER A 179 6.70 32.02 -3.27
CA SER A 179 7.03 32.23 -4.68
C SER A 179 8.53 32.17 -4.88
N LEU A 180 8.94 31.66 -6.03
CA LEU A 180 10.32 31.58 -6.47
C LEU A 180 10.38 31.99 -7.93
N ASP A 181 11.21 32.98 -8.25
CA ASP A 181 11.50 33.35 -9.64
C ASP A 181 12.64 32.47 -10.16
N MET A 182 12.29 31.44 -10.95
CA MET A 182 13.28 30.56 -11.58
C MET A 182 14.17 31.33 -12.57
N GLY A 183 13.63 32.38 -13.19
CA GLY A 183 14.35 33.25 -14.11
C GLY A 183 15.42 34.12 -13.45
N ALA A 184 15.33 34.31 -12.13
CA ALA A 184 16.37 34.97 -11.34
C ALA A 184 17.49 34.01 -10.92
N VAL A 185 17.23 32.69 -10.88
CA VAL A 185 18.25 31.65 -10.68
C VAL A 185 19.10 31.51 -11.94
N ASP A 186 18.44 31.40 -13.08
CA ASP A 186 19.06 31.33 -14.41
C ASP A 186 18.08 31.93 -15.43
N ILE A 187 18.57 32.87 -16.25
CA ILE A 187 17.74 33.61 -17.20
C ILE A 187 17.05 32.71 -18.24
N GLY A 188 17.59 31.52 -18.50
CA GLY A 188 17.04 30.50 -19.40
C GLY A 188 15.93 29.64 -18.80
N LEU A 189 15.73 29.65 -17.48
CA LEU A 189 14.69 28.88 -16.78
C LEU A 189 13.32 29.57 -16.82
N LYS A 190 12.77 29.69 -18.03
CA LYS A 190 11.48 30.33 -18.33
C LYS A 190 10.74 29.56 -19.43
N GLY A 191 9.42 29.76 -19.47
CA GLY A 191 8.55 29.17 -20.50
C GLY A 191 8.49 27.64 -20.45
N PHE A 192 8.20 27.16 -19.24
CA PHE A 192 7.85 25.77 -19.00
C PHE A 192 6.41 25.50 -19.46
N SER A 193 6.18 24.35 -20.07
CA SER A 193 4.89 23.90 -20.63
C SER A 193 4.24 22.80 -19.79
N GLY A 194 5.03 22.10 -18.98
CA GLY A 194 4.56 21.01 -18.14
C GLY A 194 5.49 20.73 -16.98
N GLY A 195 5.16 19.69 -16.23
CA GLY A 195 5.99 19.22 -15.14
C GLY A 195 5.51 17.89 -14.58
N PHE A 196 6.38 17.25 -13.81
CA PHE A 196 6.08 16.02 -13.09
C PHE A 196 6.86 16.00 -11.77
N THR A 197 6.55 15.07 -10.89
CA THR A 197 7.26 14.91 -9.62
C THR A 197 7.56 13.44 -9.35
N ASP A 198 8.66 13.18 -8.67
CA ASP A 198 9.01 11.87 -8.09
C ASP A 198 8.64 11.78 -6.59
N GLY A 199 7.98 12.83 -6.06
CA GLY A 199 7.63 12.99 -4.64
C GLY A 199 8.63 13.81 -3.82
N ARG A 200 9.90 13.89 -4.23
CA ARG A 200 10.91 14.75 -3.58
C ARG A 200 11.16 16.02 -4.36
N TYR A 201 11.30 15.90 -5.67
CA TYR A 201 11.59 16.98 -6.59
C TYR A 201 10.41 17.24 -7.54
N GLY A 202 10.22 18.50 -7.90
CA GLY A 202 9.38 18.91 -9.02
C GLY A 202 10.26 19.15 -10.24
N TYR A 203 9.93 18.54 -11.37
CA TYR A 203 10.64 18.67 -12.63
C TYR A 203 9.83 19.54 -13.57
N PHE A 204 10.42 20.63 -14.06
CA PHE A 204 9.78 21.55 -14.99
C PHE A 204 10.26 21.26 -16.41
N VAL A 205 9.29 21.12 -17.31
CA VAL A 205 9.51 20.72 -18.71
C VAL A 205 9.60 21.99 -19.57
N PRO A 206 10.75 22.25 -20.22
CA PRO A 206 10.95 23.46 -21.00
C PRO A 206 10.35 23.34 -22.40
N ASN A 207 9.69 24.39 -22.87
CA ASN A 207 9.27 24.52 -24.27
C ASN A 207 10.09 25.59 -24.99
N ASN A 208 9.89 26.85 -24.64
CA ASN A 208 10.53 27.99 -25.28
C ASN A 208 10.78 29.11 -24.26
N ASN A 209 11.91 29.81 -24.38
CA ASN A 209 12.22 30.97 -23.55
C ASN A 209 12.59 32.18 -24.44
N ALA A 210 13.06 33.26 -23.82
CA ALA A 210 13.45 34.48 -24.53
C ALA A 210 14.59 34.28 -25.55
N PHE A 211 15.30 33.14 -25.50
CA PHE A 211 16.41 32.78 -26.39
C PHE A 211 16.02 31.74 -27.46
N GLY A 212 14.75 31.32 -27.48
CA GLY A 212 14.23 30.34 -28.43
C GLY A 212 13.77 29.04 -27.77
N ILE A 213 13.71 27.97 -28.56
CA ILE A 213 13.29 26.64 -28.10
C ILE A 213 14.33 26.11 -27.10
N SER A 214 13.88 25.67 -25.93
CA SER A 214 14.75 25.36 -24.79
C SER A 214 14.83 23.86 -24.51
N GLY A 215 16.03 23.38 -24.20
CA GLY A 215 16.30 22.05 -23.64
C GLY A 215 16.74 22.10 -22.17
N ASN A 216 16.64 23.28 -21.54
CA ASN A 216 17.07 23.49 -20.16
C ASN A 216 16.00 23.01 -19.17
N VAL A 217 16.07 21.71 -18.84
CA VAL A 217 15.19 21.08 -17.86
C VAL A 217 15.65 21.46 -16.46
N SER A 218 14.73 21.61 -15.52
CA SER A 218 15.08 21.96 -14.15
C SER A 218 14.33 21.13 -13.15
N ARG A 219 15.01 20.76 -12.07
CA ARG A 219 14.40 20.19 -10.88
C ARG A 219 14.44 21.17 -9.71
N LEU A 220 13.40 21.14 -8.90
CA LEU A 220 13.23 21.94 -7.69
C LEU A 220 13.01 21.01 -6.51
N ASP A 221 13.76 21.17 -5.44
CA ASP A 221 13.49 20.49 -4.17
C ASP A 221 12.17 21.01 -3.58
N LEU A 222 11.15 20.15 -3.51
CA LEU A 222 9.82 20.53 -3.01
C LEU A 222 9.82 20.87 -1.52
N GLN A 223 10.90 20.56 -0.80
CA GLN A 223 11.09 20.94 0.60
C GLN A 223 11.95 22.21 0.76
N ASN A 224 12.51 22.75 -0.32
CA ASN A 224 13.33 23.96 -0.33
C ASN A 224 12.95 24.86 -1.51
N LEU A 225 11.84 25.60 -1.39
CA LEU A 225 11.39 26.56 -2.39
C LEU A 225 12.21 27.87 -2.34
N ALA A 226 13.50 27.76 -2.69
CA ALA A 226 14.45 28.85 -2.76
C ALA A 226 15.42 28.64 -3.94
N PRO A 227 16.18 29.66 -4.38
CA PRO A 227 17.18 29.49 -5.44
C PRO A 227 18.16 28.33 -5.22
N SER A 228 18.53 28.05 -3.97
CA SER A 228 19.42 26.93 -3.60
C SER A 228 18.80 25.54 -3.79
N GLY A 229 17.47 25.44 -3.92
CA GLY A 229 16.75 24.20 -4.18
C GLY A 229 16.62 23.87 -5.66
N VAL A 230 17.10 24.74 -6.56
CA VAL A 230 16.98 24.57 -8.01
C VAL A 230 18.26 23.95 -8.58
N THR A 231 18.10 22.98 -9.47
CA THR A 231 19.19 22.46 -10.32
C THR A 231 18.70 22.43 -11.75
N SER A 232 19.50 22.96 -12.69
CA SER A 232 19.22 22.95 -14.12
C SER A 232 20.12 21.95 -14.86
N LEU A 233 19.64 21.47 -16.00
CA LEU A 233 20.34 20.61 -16.93
C LEU A 233 19.96 21.01 -18.35
N ASP A 234 20.92 21.56 -19.09
CA ASP A 234 20.73 21.88 -20.50
C ASP A 234 20.99 20.65 -21.38
N LEU A 235 19.91 19.97 -21.76
CA LEU A 235 19.97 18.83 -22.67
C LEU A 235 20.38 19.26 -24.08
N ALA A 236 20.00 20.47 -24.52
CA ALA A 236 20.32 20.99 -25.85
C ALA A 236 21.81 21.29 -26.03
N ALA A 237 22.51 21.59 -24.92
CA ALA A 237 23.96 21.72 -24.91
C ALA A 237 24.68 20.38 -25.18
N SER A 238 24.07 19.26 -24.79
CA SER A 238 24.62 17.93 -25.01
C SER A 238 24.17 17.33 -26.34
N ASP A 239 22.90 17.51 -26.70
CA ASP A 239 22.32 17.17 -27.99
C ASP A 239 21.29 18.23 -28.41
N ARG A 240 21.60 18.97 -29.49
CA ARG A 240 20.76 20.03 -30.06
C ARG A 240 19.34 19.60 -30.44
N PHE A 241 19.06 18.29 -30.55
CA PHE A 241 17.73 17.78 -30.83
C PHE A 241 16.83 17.68 -29.59
N LEU A 242 17.40 17.70 -28.38
CA LEU A 242 16.70 17.55 -27.10
C LEU A 242 16.22 18.89 -26.55
N LYS A 243 15.28 19.52 -27.25
CA LYS A 243 14.62 20.77 -26.85
C LYS A 243 13.19 20.84 -27.35
N GLY A 244 12.38 21.69 -26.72
CA GLY A 244 11.00 21.92 -27.14
C GLY A 244 10.05 20.79 -26.73
N PHE A 245 9.98 20.58 -25.42
CA PHE A 245 9.15 19.57 -24.81
C PHE A 245 7.82 20.18 -24.33
N GLU A 246 6.77 19.38 -24.23
CA GLU A 246 5.45 19.86 -23.75
C GLU A 246 5.05 19.27 -22.40
N GLY A 247 5.36 17.99 -22.19
CA GLY A 247 5.03 17.29 -20.96
C GLY A 247 6.14 16.36 -20.53
N GLY A 248 5.91 15.65 -19.45
CA GLY A 248 6.81 14.60 -18.99
C GLY A 248 6.16 13.70 -17.98
N PHE A 249 6.78 12.55 -17.76
CA PHE A 249 6.34 11.57 -16.77
C PHE A 249 7.56 10.87 -16.17
N THR A 250 7.35 10.10 -15.10
CA THR A 250 8.42 9.35 -14.45
C THR A 250 7.95 7.96 -14.06
N ASP A 251 8.88 6.99 -14.10
CA ASP A 251 8.72 5.66 -13.51
C ASP A 251 9.31 5.57 -12.08
N GLY A 252 9.73 6.70 -11.52
CA GLY A 252 10.38 6.83 -10.21
C GLY A 252 11.90 6.80 -10.24
N ARG A 253 12.53 6.23 -11.29
CA ARG A 253 14.00 6.29 -11.48
C ARG A 253 14.40 7.30 -12.54
N TYR A 254 13.66 7.33 -13.64
CA TYR A 254 13.93 8.16 -14.79
C TYR A 254 12.77 9.14 -15.04
N GLY A 255 13.11 10.34 -15.51
CA GLY A 255 12.18 11.30 -16.07
C GLY A 255 12.20 11.23 -17.59
N TYR A 256 11.02 11.25 -18.21
CA TYR A 256 10.85 11.16 -19.65
C TYR A 256 10.23 12.45 -20.16
N PHE A 257 10.99 13.19 -20.97
CA PHE A 257 10.57 14.47 -21.53
C PHE A 257 9.94 14.26 -22.90
N VAL A 258 8.70 14.71 -23.05
CA VAL A 258 7.83 14.42 -24.18
C VAL A 258 8.09 15.43 -25.31
N PRO A 259 8.60 15.00 -26.48
CA PRO A 259 8.97 15.91 -27.55
C PRO A 259 7.74 16.48 -28.25
N ASN A 260 7.78 17.80 -28.48
CA ASN A 260 6.73 18.49 -29.22
C ASN A 260 7.28 19.17 -30.47
N TYR A 261 8.03 20.27 -30.31
CA TYR A 261 8.41 21.13 -31.43
C TYR A 261 9.84 21.66 -31.27
N ASN A 262 10.68 21.36 -32.25
CA ASN A 262 12.06 21.81 -32.36
C ASN A 262 12.31 22.29 -33.80
N ASP A 263 11.87 23.52 -34.09
CA ASP A 263 11.78 24.14 -35.43
C ASP A 263 10.88 23.38 -36.44
N SER A 264 10.50 22.16 -36.09
CA SER A 264 9.54 21.27 -36.71
C SER A 264 9.04 20.30 -35.63
N TYR A 265 7.91 19.60 -35.86
CA TYR A 265 7.45 18.60 -34.89
C TYR A 265 8.51 17.51 -34.67
N SER A 266 8.86 17.29 -33.41
CA SER A 266 9.98 16.44 -33.00
C SER A 266 9.50 15.10 -32.44
N GLY A 267 10.30 14.06 -32.65
CA GLY A 267 10.16 12.74 -32.00
C GLY A 267 11.36 12.35 -31.14
N ASN A 268 12.24 13.31 -30.79
CA ASN A 268 13.44 13.07 -29.99
C ASN A 268 13.10 13.13 -28.49
N VAL A 269 12.92 11.97 -27.88
CA VAL A 269 12.64 11.82 -26.44
C VAL A 269 13.94 11.91 -25.66
N ALA A 270 13.92 12.63 -24.53
CA ALA A 270 14.99 12.54 -23.54
C ALA A 270 14.53 11.71 -22.32
N ARG A 271 15.34 10.74 -21.92
CA ARG A 271 15.25 10.04 -20.63
C ARG A 271 16.37 10.52 -19.73
N VAL A 272 16.06 11.05 -18.57
CA VAL A 272 17.04 11.57 -17.59
C VAL A 272 17.00 10.73 -16.32
N ASP A 273 18.15 10.31 -15.83
CA ASP A 273 18.32 9.68 -14.52
C ASP A 273 18.07 10.72 -13.41
N LEU A 274 17.02 10.50 -12.63
CA LEU A 274 16.62 11.48 -11.61
C LEU A 274 17.59 11.50 -10.42
N GLN A 275 18.37 10.43 -10.22
CA GLN A 275 19.42 10.37 -9.21
C GLN A 275 20.75 10.95 -9.70
N ASN A 276 21.04 10.85 -11.00
CA ASN A 276 22.16 11.51 -11.66
C ASN A 276 21.68 12.62 -12.60
N PHE A 277 21.11 13.68 -12.03
CA PHE A 277 20.58 14.82 -12.78
C PHE A 277 21.71 15.73 -13.31
N ALA A 278 22.45 15.24 -14.30
CA ALA A 278 23.60 15.89 -14.92
C ALA A 278 23.72 15.49 -16.40
N ALA A 279 24.62 16.15 -17.14
CA ALA A 279 24.85 15.88 -18.56
C ALA A 279 25.33 14.45 -18.87
N SER A 280 25.86 13.73 -17.88
CA SER A 280 26.21 12.30 -18.00
C SER A 280 25.05 11.34 -17.77
N GLY A 281 23.91 11.84 -17.26
CA GLY A 281 22.78 11.05 -16.80
C GLY A 281 21.58 11.03 -17.73
N TYR A 282 21.73 11.33 -19.01
CA TYR A 282 20.63 11.26 -19.97
C TYR A 282 20.86 10.19 -21.05
N THR A 283 19.76 9.76 -21.69
CA THR A 283 19.74 8.93 -22.89
C THR A 283 18.69 9.49 -23.84
N ASP A 284 19.00 9.62 -25.13
CA ASP A 284 18.05 10.04 -26.16
C ASP A 284 17.39 8.86 -26.88
N LEU A 285 16.23 9.10 -27.48
CA LEU A 285 15.56 8.16 -28.38
C LEU A 285 14.85 8.93 -29.50
N ASN A 286 15.24 8.66 -30.74
CA ASN A 286 14.56 9.21 -31.91
C ASN A 286 13.41 8.29 -32.38
N LEU A 287 12.18 8.64 -32.02
CA LEU A 287 10.98 7.89 -32.43
C LEU A 287 10.74 7.95 -33.96
N THR A 288 11.18 9.03 -34.62
CA THR A 288 11.01 9.18 -36.08
C THR A 288 11.88 8.24 -36.90
N ALA A 289 12.92 7.66 -36.29
CA ALA A 289 13.74 6.61 -36.89
C ALA A 289 12.99 5.27 -36.96
N VAL A 290 11.97 5.07 -36.12
CA VAL A 290 11.11 3.88 -36.12
C VAL A 290 9.93 4.08 -37.07
N ASP A 291 9.24 5.22 -36.95
CA ASP A 291 8.19 5.65 -37.87
C ASP A 291 8.22 7.19 -37.94
N GLY A 292 8.44 7.75 -39.14
CA GLY A 292 8.61 9.18 -39.38
C GLY A 292 7.43 10.08 -39.00
N SER A 293 6.29 9.50 -38.62
CA SER A 293 5.10 10.18 -38.11
C SER A 293 5.00 10.21 -36.58
N LEU A 294 5.86 9.49 -35.85
CA LEU A 294 5.92 9.52 -34.38
C LEU A 294 6.62 10.79 -33.88
N LYS A 295 5.90 11.91 -33.93
CA LYS A 295 6.38 13.23 -33.53
C LYS A 295 5.23 14.12 -33.09
N GLY A 296 5.58 15.18 -32.35
CA GLY A 296 4.66 16.22 -31.90
C GLY A 296 3.62 15.70 -30.91
N PHE A 297 4.14 15.23 -29.78
CA PHE A 297 3.36 14.75 -28.65
C PHE A 297 3.09 15.90 -27.66
N GLN A 298 2.04 15.80 -26.85
CA GLN A 298 1.66 16.84 -25.87
C GLN A 298 1.89 16.40 -24.41
N GLY A 299 1.88 15.10 -24.16
CA GLY A 299 2.13 14.55 -22.83
C GLY A 299 2.46 13.07 -22.90
N GLY A 300 2.54 12.44 -21.73
CA GLY A 300 2.73 11.01 -21.64
C GLY A 300 2.41 10.48 -20.26
N PHE A 301 2.29 9.17 -20.17
CA PHE A 301 2.05 8.46 -18.92
C PHE A 301 2.77 7.11 -18.95
N THR A 302 2.87 6.44 -17.80
CA THR A 302 3.49 5.13 -17.69
C THR A 302 2.64 4.20 -16.85
N ASP A 303 2.68 2.90 -17.18
CA ASP A 303 2.16 1.81 -16.33
C ASP A 303 3.27 1.18 -15.47
N GLY A 304 4.47 1.77 -15.48
CA GLY A 304 5.68 1.29 -14.79
C GLY A 304 6.59 0.43 -15.68
N ARG A 305 6.06 -0.23 -16.72
CA ARG A 305 6.88 -0.98 -17.69
C ARG A 305 7.08 -0.22 -19.00
N TYR A 306 6.01 0.41 -19.48
CA TYR A 306 6.00 1.12 -20.75
C TYR A 306 5.65 2.60 -20.55
N GLY A 307 6.31 3.46 -21.31
CA GLY A 307 5.93 4.86 -21.47
C GLY A 307 5.04 5.03 -22.70
N TYR A 308 3.97 5.80 -22.58
CA TYR A 308 2.99 6.07 -23.62
C TYR A 308 3.00 7.55 -23.97
N PHE A 309 3.35 7.89 -25.20
CA PHE A 309 3.45 9.26 -25.68
C PHE A 309 2.16 9.66 -26.39
N VAL A 310 1.53 10.74 -25.92
CA VAL A 310 0.18 11.16 -26.30
C VAL A 310 0.25 12.03 -27.56
N PRO A 311 -0.31 11.56 -28.69
CA PRO A 311 -0.18 12.26 -29.96
C PRO A 311 -1.07 13.49 -30.05
N PHE A 312 -0.55 14.54 -30.69
CA PHE A 312 -1.33 15.74 -31.00
C PHE A 312 -1.18 16.14 -32.46
N SER A 313 0.00 16.58 -32.88
CA SER A 313 0.24 17.08 -34.25
C SER A 313 1.48 16.44 -34.84
N SER A 314 1.40 15.99 -36.09
CA SER A 314 2.56 15.45 -36.83
C SER A 314 3.09 16.40 -37.90
N SER A 315 2.35 17.46 -38.22
CA SER A 315 2.75 18.55 -39.10
C SER A 315 1.90 19.79 -38.81
N ALA A 316 2.18 20.92 -39.48
CA ALA A 316 1.37 22.13 -39.35
C ALA A 316 -0.11 21.94 -39.73
N THR A 317 -0.44 20.90 -40.50
CA THR A 317 -1.80 20.66 -41.01
C THR A 317 -2.35 19.27 -40.65
N ALA A 318 -1.55 18.40 -40.02
CA ALA A 318 -1.95 17.03 -39.71
C ALA A 318 -1.98 16.77 -38.21
N ILE A 319 -3.18 16.53 -37.68
CA ILE A 319 -3.39 16.05 -36.31
C ILE A 319 -3.21 14.53 -36.29
N SER A 320 -2.48 14.04 -35.29
CA SER A 320 -2.08 12.63 -35.19
C SER A 320 -2.93 11.86 -34.19
N GLY A 321 -3.20 10.60 -34.51
CA GLY A 321 -3.73 9.58 -33.60
C GLY A 321 -2.71 8.48 -33.28
N LYS A 322 -1.45 8.63 -33.71
CA LYS A 322 -0.41 7.61 -33.56
C LYS A 322 0.29 7.69 -32.21
N VAL A 323 -0.05 6.77 -31.32
CA VAL A 323 0.56 6.63 -30.00
C VAL A 323 1.89 5.89 -30.14
N ALA A 324 2.96 6.41 -29.53
CA ALA A 324 4.18 5.65 -29.32
C ALA A 324 4.15 5.00 -27.94
N ARG A 325 4.39 3.69 -27.87
CA ARG A 325 4.66 2.95 -26.64
C ARG A 325 6.13 2.56 -26.62
N VAL A 326 6.84 2.87 -25.55
CA VAL A 326 8.27 2.61 -25.38
C VAL A 326 8.50 1.70 -24.19
N ASP A 327 9.21 0.58 -24.37
CA ASP A 327 9.68 -0.25 -23.26
C ASP A 327 10.75 0.50 -22.46
N LEU A 328 10.43 0.84 -21.22
CA LEU A 328 11.30 1.67 -20.38
C LEU A 328 12.56 0.92 -19.93
N GLN A 329 12.52 -0.42 -19.89
CA GLN A 329 13.68 -1.25 -19.58
C GLN A 329 14.60 -1.44 -20.78
N ASN A 330 14.04 -1.41 -21.99
CA ASN A 330 14.76 -1.53 -23.26
C ASN A 330 14.66 -0.22 -24.06
N PHE A 331 15.02 0.89 -23.42
CA PHE A 331 14.87 2.23 -23.98
C PHE A 331 15.77 2.44 -25.19
N GLY A 332 15.20 2.24 -26.38
CA GLY A 332 15.86 2.30 -27.67
C GLY A 332 14.87 2.00 -28.78
N ALA A 333 15.26 2.16 -30.04
CA ALA A 333 14.37 1.96 -31.20
C ALA A 333 13.68 0.58 -31.21
N VAL A 334 14.37 -0.47 -30.75
CA VAL A 334 13.86 -1.85 -30.66
C VAL A 334 12.71 -1.99 -29.65
N GLY A 335 12.68 -1.15 -28.62
CA GLY A 335 11.64 -1.13 -27.59
C GLY A 335 10.40 -0.31 -27.97
N VAL A 336 10.33 0.24 -29.19
CA VAL A 336 9.23 1.11 -29.63
C VAL A 336 8.16 0.30 -30.37
N THR A 337 6.89 0.50 -29.99
CA THR A 337 5.72 0.04 -30.73
C THR A 337 4.80 1.22 -31.02
N ALA A 338 4.26 1.31 -32.24
CA ALA A 338 3.28 2.32 -32.61
C ALA A 338 1.86 1.73 -32.66
N LEU A 339 0.86 2.52 -32.27
CA LEU A 339 -0.56 2.20 -32.45
C LEU A 339 -1.28 3.39 -33.06
N ASP A 340 -1.91 3.20 -34.21
CA ASP A 340 -2.69 4.23 -34.89
C ASP A 340 -4.16 4.17 -34.45
N LEU A 341 -4.55 5.10 -33.56
CA LEU A 341 -5.93 5.19 -33.10
C LEU A 341 -6.87 5.72 -34.19
N ALA A 342 -6.36 6.56 -35.09
CA ALA A 342 -7.14 7.12 -36.20
C ALA A 342 -7.56 6.04 -37.21
N ALA A 343 -6.77 4.98 -37.32
CA ALA A 343 -7.10 3.81 -38.14
C ALA A 343 -8.27 2.99 -37.56
N VAL A 344 -8.52 3.07 -36.24
CA VAL A 344 -9.68 2.43 -35.59
C VAL A 344 -10.92 3.30 -35.73
N ASP A 345 -10.78 4.59 -35.47
CA ASP A 345 -11.82 5.60 -35.65
C ASP A 345 -11.15 6.94 -35.97
N GLY A 346 -11.46 7.51 -37.13
CA GLY A 346 -10.80 8.72 -37.65
C GLY A 346 -10.93 9.97 -36.77
N TYR A 347 -11.79 9.94 -35.75
CA TYR A 347 -11.91 11.02 -34.75
C TYR A 347 -11.00 10.82 -33.53
N LEU A 348 -10.30 9.69 -33.41
CA LEU A 348 -9.33 9.43 -32.34
C LEU A 348 -7.96 10.02 -32.68
N VAL A 349 -7.93 11.35 -32.75
CA VAL A 349 -6.76 12.16 -33.05
C VAL A 349 -6.70 13.36 -32.11
N GLY A 350 -5.52 13.92 -31.89
CA GLY A 350 -5.37 15.23 -31.27
C GLY A 350 -5.74 15.28 -29.80
N PHE A 351 -4.86 14.69 -28.98
CA PHE A 351 -5.04 14.53 -27.54
C PHE A 351 -4.09 15.46 -26.77
N ARG A 352 -4.55 16.02 -25.64
CA ARG A 352 -3.74 16.94 -24.81
C ARG A 352 -2.98 16.24 -23.68
N GLY A 353 -3.40 15.03 -23.32
CA GLY A 353 -2.78 14.27 -22.25
C GLY A 353 -3.37 12.86 -22.17
N GLY A 354 -2.94 12.11 -21.16
CA GLY A 354 -3.47 10.79 -20.90
C GLY A 354 -3.09 10.31 -19.51
N PHE A 355 -3.80 9.29 -19.05
CA PHE A 355 -3.58 8.66 -17.76
C PHE A 355 -3.92 7.17 -17.84
N THR A 356 -3.54 6.40 -16.83
CA THR A 356 -3.80 4.96 -16.78
C THR A 356 -4.40 4.56 -15.44
N ASP A 357 -5.23 3.51 -15.45
CA ASP A 357 -5.67 2.79 -14.25
C ASP A 357 -4.86 1.50 -14.01
N GLY A 358 -3.77 1.32 -14.76
CA GLY A 358 -2.90 0.14 -14.74
C GLY A 358 -3.30 -0.95 -15.75
N ARG A 359 -4.58 -1.02 -16.15
CA ARG A 359 -5.04 -1.92 -17.22
C ARG A 359 -5.24 -1.18 -18.53
N TYR A 360 -5.85 -0.01 -18.47
CA TYR A 360 -6.23 0.79 -19.62
C TYR A 360 -5.55 2.16 -19.59
N GLY A 361 -5.07 2.59 -20.76
CA GLY A 361 -4.68 3.97 -21.01
C GLY A 361 -5.86 4.78 -21.56
N TYR A 362 -6.07 5.97 -21.03
CA TYR A 362 -7.14 6.89 -21.41
C TYR A 362 -6.53 8.15 -22.01
N PHE A 363 -6.88 8.47 -23.26
CA PHE A 363 -6.34 9.62 -23.99
C PHE A 363 -7.37 10.74 -24.02
N VAL A 364 -6.95 11.93 -23.59
CA VAL A 364 -7.82 13.09 -23.34
C VAL A 364 -8.07 13.85 -24.64
N PRO A 365 -9.30 13.85 -25.18
CA PRO A 365 -9.57 14.43 -26.49
C PRO A 365 -9.56 15.95 -26.46
N ASN A 366 -9.04 16.56 -27.51
CA ASN A 366 -9.03 18.00 -27.65
C ASN A 366 -9.55 18.44 -29.01
N PHE A 367 -8.79 18.23 -30.08
CA PHE A 367 -9.04 18.86 -31.37
C PHE A 367 -8.63 17.95 -32.53
N THR A 368 -9.52 17.78 -33.50
CA THR A 368 -9.32 16.85 -34.63
C THR A 368 -8.62 17.45 -35.84
N GLY A 369 -8.29 18.75 -35.79
CA GLY A 369 -7.83 19.51 -36.97
C GLY A 369 -8.94 20.37 -37.58
N SER A 370 -10.20 20.05 -37.27
CA SER A 370 -11.37 20.82 -37.74
C SER A 370 -12.35 21.16 -36.62
N VAL A 371 -12.59 20.21 -35.70
CA VAL A 371 -13.55 20.36 -34.60
C VAL A 371 -12.98 19.89 -33.27
N LEU A 372 -13.48 20.45 -32.18
CA LEU A 372 -13.20 19.95 -30.84
C LEU A 372 -13.84 18.57 -30.65
N SER A 373 -13.11 17.65 -30.03
CA SER A 373 -13.53 16.25 -29.85
C SER A 373 -13.97 15.97 -28.42
N GLY A 374 -15.01 15.16 -28.27
CA GLY A 374 -15.43 14.53 -27.01
C GLY A 374 -15.10 13.04 -26.92
N LYS A 375 -14.41 12.47 -27.93
CA LYS A 375 -14.14 11.04 -28.00
C LYS A 375 -12.87 10.65 -27.24
N VAL A 376 -13.04 10.12 -26.04
CA VAL A 376 -11.95 9.56 -25.24
C VAL A 376 -11.52 8.22 -25.84
N ALA A 377 -10.26 8.07 -26.21
CA ALA A 377 -9.73 6.75 -26.54
C ALA A 377 -9.37 6.01 -25.25
N ARG A 378 -9.82 4.76 -25.13
CA ARG A 378 -9.44 3.83 -24.07
C ARG A 378 -8.74 2.62 -24.71
N VAL A 379 -7.47 2.44 -24.39
CA VAL A 379 -6.61 1.40 -24.96
C VAL A 379 -6.28 0.38 -23.89
N ASP A 380 -6.52 -0.90 -24.16
CA ASP A 380 -6.03 -2.01 -23.34
C ASP A 380 -4.50 -2.10 -23.44
N LEU A 381 -3.81 -1.84 -22.33
CA LEU A 381 -2.35 -1.77 -22.34
C LEU A 381 -1.70 -3.16 -22.51
N GLN A 382 -2.43 -4.24 -22.20
CA GLN A 382 -1.97 -5.61 -22.44
C GLN A 382 -2.26 -6.08 -23.87
N ASN A 383 -3.25 -5.50 -24.53
CA ASN A 383 -3.54 -5.71 -25.95
C ASN A 383 -3.36 -4.41 -26.74
N PHE A 384 -2.10 -3.97 -26.86
CA PHE A 384 -1.74 -2.72 -27.56
C PHE A 384 -1.78 -2.89 -29.08
N THR A 385 -2.96 -3.24 -29.60
CA THR A 385 -3.29 -3.39 -31.01
C THR A 385 -4.63 -2.70 -31.29
N ALA A 386 -5.01 -2.57 -32.56
CA ALA A 386 -6.31 -1.99 -32.95
C ALA A 386 -7.51 -2.67 -32.24
N SER A 387 -7.42 -3.99 -31.99
CA SER A 387 -8.49 -4.74 -31.31
C SER A 387 -8.65 -4.42 -29.82
N GLY A 388 -7.62 -3.84 -29.18
CA GLY A 388 -7.66 -3.39 -27.78
C GLY A 388 -8.13 -1.94 -27.62
N VAL A 389 -8.48 -1.26 -28.72
CA VAL A 389 -8.94 0.13 -28.69
C VAL A 389 -10.46 0.18 -28.58
N THR A 390 -10.94 0.99 -27.66
CA THR A 390 -12.35 1.36 -27.52
C THR A 390 -12.46 2.88 -27.42
N ALA A 391 -13.60 3.45 -27.81
CA ALA A 391 -13.86 4.88 -27.70
C ALA A 391 -15.07 5.13 -26.81
N LEU A 392 -14.98 6.16 -25.97
CA LEU A 392 -16.11 6.69 -25.22
C LEU A 392 -16.43 8.09 -25.78
N ASP A 393 -17.62 8.23 -26.37
CA ASP A 393 -18.09 9.50 -26.89
C ASP A 393 -18.84 10.28 -25.80
N LEU A 394 -18.16 11.26 -25.20
CA LEU A 394 -18.78 12.11 -24.19
C LEU A 394 -19.80 13.08 -24.79
N ALA A 395 -19.65 13.44 -26.08
CA ALA A 395 -20.59 14.31 -26.77
C ALA A 395 -21.94 13.62 -27.02
N ALA A 396 -21.97 12.29 -27.01
CA ALA A 396 -23.22 11.52 -27.05
C ALA A 396 -24.01 11.57 -25.73
N VAL A 397 -23.33 11.84 -24.61
CA VAL A 397 -23.98 12.04 -23.29
C VAL A 397 -24.47 13.49 -23.16
N ASP A 398 -23.62 14.44 -23.53
CA ASP A 398 -23.94 15.87 -23.59
C ASP A 398 -23.09 16.50 -24.69
N SER A 399 -23.73 17.07 -25.71
CA SER A 399 -23.08 17.57 -26.92
C SER A 399 -22.05 18.68 -26.69
N SER A 400 -22.00 19.27 -25.48
CA SER A 400 -21.01 20.29 -25.10
C SER A 400 -19.77 19.72 -24.38
N LEU A 401 -19.71 18.40 -24.13
CA LEU A 401 -18.55 17.70 -23.57
C LEU A 401 -17.53 17.37 -24.65
N ASN A 402 -16.87 18.40 -25.17
CA ASN A 402 -15.76 18.30 -26.10
C ASN A 402 -14.65 19.29 -25.69
N GLY A 403 -13.45 19.12 -26.25
CA GLY A 403 -12.34 20.06 -26.11
C GLY A 403 -11.79 20.17 -24.68
N PHE A 404 -11.08 19.13 -24.23
CA PHE A 404 -10.47 19.08 -22.90
C PHE A 404 -8.99 19.44 -22.94
N SER A 405 -8.46 20.06 -21.89
CA SER A 405 -7.04 20.45 -21.79
C SER A 405 -6.16 19.41 -21.08
N GLY A 406 -6.77 18.48 -20.35
CA GLY A 406 -6.05 17.47 -19.58
C GLY A 406 -7.00 16.63 -18.74
N ALA A 407 -6.44 15.78 -17.88
CA ALA A 407 -7.20 14.97 -16.95
C ALA A 407 -6.36 14.57 -15.74
N PHE A 408 -7.03 14.12 -14.69
CA PHE A 408 -6.41 13.50 -13.52
C PHE A 408 -7.30 12.35 -13.02
N SER A 409 -6.76 11.49 -12.16
CA SER A 409 -7.48 10.35 -11.59
C SER A 409 -7.35 10.34 -10.06
N ASP A 410 -8.41 9.93 -9.37
CA ASP A 410 -8.38 9.62 -7.93
C ASP A 410 -8.22 8.10 -7.66
N GLY A 411 -7.95 7.32 -8.72
CA GLY A 411 -7.86 5.86 -8.66
C GLY A 411 -9.20 5.14 -8.80
N ARG A 412 -10.34 5.83 -8.70
CA ARG A 412 -11.68 5.27 -8.95
C ARG A 412 -12.35 5.90 -10.18
N TYR A 413 -12.13 7.20 -10.37
CA TYR A 413 -12.64 7.99 -11.47
C TYR A 413 -11.51 8.75 -12.16
N GLY A 414 -11.62 8.84 -13.49
CA GLY A 414 -10.87 9.83 -14.27
C GLY A 414 -11.71 11.09 -14.44
N TYR A 415 -11.13 12.25 -14.21
CA TYR A 415 -11.75 13.57 -14.33
C TYR A 415 -11.11 14.32 -15.49
N LEU A 416 -11.91 14.76 -16.46
CA LEU A 416 -11.43 15.49 -17.62
C LEU A 416 -11.60 16.99 -17.38
N ALA A 417 -10.51 17.73 -17.50
CA ALA A 417 -10.47 19.17 -17.31
C ALA A 417 -11.00 19.88 -18.58
N PRO A 418 -12.12 20.59 -18.50
CA PRO A 418 -12.69 21.27 -19.66
C PRO A 418 -11.82 22.47 -20.06
N TYR A 419 -11.82 22.77 -21.37
CA TYR A 419 -11.18 23.97 -21.89
C TYR A 419 -12.14 24.78 -22.74
N ALA A 420 -12.62 24.20 -23.84
CA ALA A 420 -13.50 24.87 -24.77
C ALA A 420 -14.46 23.88 -25.41
N ASN A 421 -15.59 24.38 -25.91
CA ASN A 421 -16.50 23.65 -26.77
C ASN A 421 -16.87 24.49 -28.00
N THR A 422 -17.79 24.00 -28.83
CA THR A 422 -18.25 24.71 -30.05
C THR A 422 -18.86 26.09 -29.79
N SER A 423 -19.21 26.43 -28.54
CA SER A 423 -19.80 27.70 -28.13
C SER A 423 -18.83 28.63 -27.39
N GLY A 424 -17.57 28.23 -27.18
CA GLY A 424 -16.55 29.02 -26.48
C GLY A 424 -15.91 28.27 -25.32
N LEU A 425 -15.40 28.98 -24.31
CA LEU A 425 -14.79 28.36 -23.12
C LEU A 425 -15.83 27.54 -22.34
N SER A 426 -15.45 26.36 -21.88
CA SER A 426 -16.35 25.42 -21.22
C SER A 426 -16.01 25.24 -19.75
N GLY A 427 -17.05 25.18 -18.89
CA GLY A 427 -16.93 24.84 -17.47
C GLY A 427 -17.48 23.46 -17.11
N LYS A 428 -17.91 22.66 -18.09
CA LYS A 428 -18.54 21.36 -17.82
C LYS A 428 -17.49 20.27 -17.63
N VAL A 429 -17.37 19.77 -16.41
CA VAL A 429 -16.47 18.68 -16.05
C VAL A 429 -17.11 17.33 -16.39
N ALA A 430 -16.34 16.45 -17.03
CA ALA A 430 -16.72 15.05 -17.23
C ALA A 430 -15.93 14.15 -16.28
N ARG A 431 -16.57 13.10 -15.76
CA ARG A 431 -15.88 12.00 -15.07
C ARG A 431 -16.23 10.65 -15.69
N ILE A 432 -15.27 9.74 -15.68
CA ILE A 432 -15.44 8.36 -16.17
C ILE A 432 -15.07 7.39 -15.05
N GLN A 433 -15.85 6.30 -14.92
CA GLN A 433 -15.55 5.24 -13.95
C GLN A 433 -14.37 4.42 -14.47
N LEU A 434 -13.35 4.21 -13.62
CA LEU A 434 -12.19 3.38 -13.92
C LEU A 434 -12.41 1.96 -13.41
N THR A 435 -11.59 1.03 -13.92
CA THR A 435 -11.76 -0.40 -13.65
C THR A 435 -11.21 -0.84 -12.29
N SER A 436 -10.50 0.04 -11.58
CA SER A 436 -9.95 -0.20 -10.24
C SER A 436 -10.99 -0.03 -9.12
N GLY A 437 -11.61 -1.15 -8.76
CA GLY A 437 -12.38 -1.36 -7.53
C GLY A 437 -11.79 -2.43 -6.60
N ALA A 438 -10.56 -2.90 -6.83
CA ALA A 438 -9.88 -3.87 -5.97
C ALA A 438 -8.42 -3.47 -5.75
N GLY A 439 -8.11 -3.13 -4.50
CA GLY A 439 -6.80 -2.95 -3.85
C GLY A 439 -5.55 -2.68 -4.71
N SER A 440 -4.94 -1.51 -4.52
CA SER A 440 -3.49 -1.37 -4.70
C SER A 440 -2.74 -2.38 -3.81
N PRO A 441 -1.60 -2.93 -4.25
CA PRO A 441 -0.78 -3.84 -3.47
C PRO A 441 -0.22 -3.21 -2.19
#